data_AF-A0A7W1PDT2-F1
#
_entry.id   AF-A0A7W1PDT2-F1
#
_cell.length_a   1.000
_cell.length_b   1.000
_cell.length_c   1.000
_cell.angle_alpha   90.00
_cell.angle_beta   90.00
_cell.angle_gamma   90.00
#
_symmetry.space_group_name_H-M   'P 1'
#
loop_
_entity.id
_entity.type
_entity.pdbx_description
1 polymer ?
#
loop_
_entity_poly.entity_id
_entity_poly.type
_entity_poly.pdbx_seq_one_letter_code
_entity_poly.pdbx_strand_id
1 'polypeptide(L)'
;MTDSAHLTIETLTARYDLDEPATAGSVAAGAAARRIAGILDSLGWQSASDAPAAAVAPEVAMMVRACVRGHRQLDTVRRNVAELLRRHSHPLDGSGTSVAGWTPFAAQLLDRYAGVPRSAAGIPA
;
A
#
# COMPACT_ATOMS: atom_id res chain seq x y z
N MET A 1 6.10 22.28 11.69
CA MET A 1 6.56 20.91 11.95
C MET A 1 5.42 19.99 11.55
N THR A 2 5.53 19.38 10.37
CA THR A 2 4.45 18.59 9.77
C THR A 2 4.29 17.29 10.53
N ASP A 3 3.13 17.11 11.16
CA ASP A 3 2.71 15.86 11.79
C ASP A 3 2.62 14.80 10.69
N SER A 4 3.67 14.00 10.53
CA SER A 4 3.64 12.83 9.66
C SER A 4 2.71 11.83 10.32
N ALA A 5 1.49 11.68 9.79
CA ALA A 5 0.56 10.66 10.24
C ALA A 5 1.26 9.30 10.21
N HIS A 6 1.60 8.77 11.39
CA HIS A 6 2.18 7.45 11.51
C HIS A 6 1.14 6.41 11.09
N LEU A 7 1.56 5.39 10.34
CA LEU A 7 0.71 4.26 10.01
C LEU A 7 0.23 3.55 11.28
N THR A 8 -1.08 3.64 11.51
CA THR A 8 -1.81 2.87 12.51
C THR A 8 -2.87 2.00 11.82
N ILE A 9 -3.43 1.04 12.56
CA ILE A 9 -4.55 0.24 12.03
C ILE A 9 -5.76 1.12 11.75
N GLU A 10 -5.95 2.19 12.53
CA GLU A 10 -7.05 3.14 12.37
C GLU A 10 -6.89 3.97 11.09
N THR A 11 -5.71 4.53 10.83
CA THR A 11 -5.45 5.30 9.60
C THR A 11 -5.53 4.43 8.37
N LEU A 12 -5.04 3.18 8.45
CA LEU A 12 -5.13 2.22 7.35
C LEU A 12 -6.58 1.81 7.08
N THR A 13 -7.36 1.56 8.14
CA THR A 13 -8.79 1.24 8.04
C THR A 13 -9.57 2.43 7.47
N ALA A 14 -9.38 3.63 7.99
CA ALA A 14 -10.05 4.83 7.51
C ALA A 14 -9.79 5.09 6.03
N ARG A 15 -8.53 4.97 5.58
CA ARG A 15 -8.20 5.01 4.16
C ARG A 15 -8.92 3.91 3.38
N TYR A 16 -8.81 2.67 3.82
CA TYR A 16 -9.36 1.53 3.09
C TYR A 16 -10.89 1.65 2.96
N ASP A 17 -11.58 2.15 3.98
CA ASP A 17 -13.03 2.41 3.97
C ASP A 17 -13.42 3.53 2.98
N LEU A 18 -12.56 4.53 2.79
CA LEU A 18 -12.77 5.57 1.78
C LEU A 18 -12.61 5.04 0.35
N ASP A 19 -11.67 4.14 0.14
CA ASP A 19 -11.46 3.52 -1.17
C ASP A 19 -12.45 2.35 -1.40
N GLU A 20 -12.96 1.70 -0.34
CA GLU A 20 -13.92 0.59 -0.37
C GLU A 20 -15.10 0.79 0.61
N PRO A 21 -16.15 1.53 0.21
CA PRO A 21 -17.35 1.65 1.02
C PRO A 21 -18.06 0.29 1.12
N ALA A 22 -18.64 0.00 2.29
CA ALA A 22 -19.26 -1.29 2.62
C ALA A 22 -20.39 -1.75 1.66
N THR A 23 -20.90 -0.86 0.81
CA THR A 23 -21.95 -1.14 -0.18
C THR A 23 -21.41 -1.53 -1.56
N ALA A 24 -20.13 -1.34 -1.81
CA ALA A 24 -19.48 -1.74 -3.06
C ALA A 24 -18.99 -3.19 -2.91
N GLY A 25 -19.61 -4.12 -3.65
CA GLY A 25 -19.13 -5.52 -3.75
C GLY A 25 -17.74 -5.65 -4.39
N SER A 26 -17.43 -6.79 -5.01
CA SER A 26 -16.08 -7.17 -5.50
C SER A 26 -15.38 -6.17 -6.45
N VAL A 27 -16.10 -5.18 -7.00
CA VAL A 27 -15.59 -4.06 -7.81
C VAL A 27 -14.72 -3.09 -6.98
N ALA A 28 -14.90 -3.05 -5.64
CA ALA A 28 -14.29 -2.09 -4.73
C ALA A 28 -12.76 -2.22 -4.60
N ALA A 29 -12.22 -3.45 -4.71
CA ALA A 29 -10.77 -3.70 -4.79
C ALA A 29 -10.08 -2.89 -5.89
N GLY A 30 -10.82 -2.43 -6.91
CA GLY A 30 -10.30 -1.59 -7.97
C GLY A 30 -9.90 -0.17 -7.54
N ALA A 31 -10.49 0.44 -6.52
CA ALA A 31 -10.12 1.80 -6.09
C ALA A 31 -8.85 1.79 -5.22
N ALA A 32 -8.81 0.91 -4.22
CA ALA A 32 -7.62 0.68 -3.41
C ALA A 32 -6.42 0.25 -4.28
N ALA A 33 -6.63 -0.72 -5.20
CA ALA A 33 -5.57 -1.15 -6.12
C ALA A 33 -5.10 -0.02 -7.05
N ARG A 34 -6.00 0.79 -7.62
CA ARG A 34 -5.59 1.95 -8.46
C ARG A 34 -4.74 2.96 -7.69
N ARG A 35 -5.13 3.27 -6.45
CA ARG A 35 -4.34 4.17 -5.58
C ARG A 35 -2.97 3.57 -5.29
N ILE A 36 -2.92 2.30 -4.90
CA ILE A 36 -1.67 1.59 -4.61
C ILE A 36 -0.76 1.58 -5.85
N ALA A 37 -1.30 1.33 -7.04
CA ALA A 37 -0.54 1.38 -8.28
C ALA A 37 0.10 2.76 -8.51
N GLY A 38 -0.67 3.84 -8.35
CA GLY A 38 -0.14 5.20 -8.45
C GLY A 38 0.94 5.52 -7.41
N ILE A 39 0.84 4.97 -6.19
CA ILE A 39 1.87 5.12 -5.16
C ILE A 39 3.13 4.34 -5.56
N LEU A 40 3.00 3.10 -6.02
CA LEU A 40 4.12 2.29 -6.50
C LEU A 40 4.88 2.99 -7.64
N ASP A 41 4.16 3.55 -8.62
CA ASP A 41 4.77 4.34 -9.70
C ASP A 41 5.51 5.56 -9.13
N SER A 42 4.90 6.30 -8.18
CA SER A 42 5.54 7.44 -7.51
C SER A 42 6.76 7.07 -6.64
N LEU A 43 6.90 5.80 -6.30
CA LEU A 43 8.03 5.25 -5.55
C LEU A 43 9.13 4.70 -6.46
N GLY A 44 8.94 4.74 -7.79
CA GLY A 44 9.91 4.25 -8.76
C GLY A 44 9.88 2.73 -8.93
N TRP A 45 8.72 2.09 -8.74
CA TRP A 45 8.58 0.62 -8.88
C TRP A 45 9.14 0.06 -10.21
N GLN A 46 9.00 0.81 -11.31
CA GLN A 46 9.51 0.41 -12.64
C GLN A 46 11.03 0.25 -12.69
N SER A 47 11.78 0.90 -11.79
CA SER A 47 13.24 0.72 -11.70
C SER A 47 13.64 -0.61 -11.06
N ALA A 48 12.70 -1.28 -10.41
CA ALA A 48 12.97 -2.51 -9.66
C ALA A 48 12.21 -3.74 -10.21
N SER A 49 11.37 -3.58 -11.24
CA SER A 49 10.51 -4.64 -11.77
C SER A 49 10.06 -4.33 -13.20
N ASP A 50 9.99 -5.36 -14.05
CA ASP A 50 9.34 -5.28 -15.37
C ASP A 50 7.81 -5.36 -15.29
N ALA A 51 7.28 -5.93 -14.20
CA ALA A 51 5.85 -5.98 -13.97
C ALA A 51 5.33 -4.57 -13.64
N PRO A 52 4.28 -4.07 -14.35
CA PRO A 52 3.72 -2.76 -14.06
C PRO A 52 3.08 -2.73 -12.68
N ALA A 53 3.05 -1.55 -12.04
CA ALA A 53 2.46 -1.38 -10.71
C ALA A 53 1.01 -1.90 -10.62
N ALA A 54 0.23 -1.72 -11.70
CA ALA A 54 -1.14 -2.20 -11.83
C ALA A 54 -1.28 -3.73 -11.75
N ALA A 55 -0.23 -4.51 -12.04
CA ALA A 55 -0.26 -5.97 -11.94
C ALA A 55 -0.11 -6.45 -10.49
N VAL A 56 0.63 -5.72 -9.65
CA VAL A 56 0.95 -6.12 -8.27
C VAL A 56 0.00 -5.46 -7.26
N ALA A 57 -0.51 -4.27 -7.58
CA ALA A 57 -1.37 -3.49 -6.68
C ALA A 57 -2.66 -4.20 -6.20
N PRO A 58 -3.35 -5.05 -7.00
CA PRO A 58 -4.50 -5.81 -6.51
C PRO A 58 -4.15 -6.76 -5.37
N GLU A 59 -3.00 -7.43 -5.43
CA GLU A 59 -2.55 -8.33 -4.37
C GLU A 59 -2.19 -7.57 -3.09
N VAL A 60 -1.53 -6.41 -3.22
CA VAL A 60 -1.28 -5.52 -2.07
C VAL A 60 -2.62 -5.07 -1.45
N ALA A 61 -3.61 -4.69 -2.26
CA ALA A 61 -4.92 -4.28 -1.77
C ALA A 61 -5.62 -5.42 -1.00
N MET A 62 -5.52 -6.66 -1.47
CA MET A 62 -6.04 -7.83 -0.76
C MET A 62 -5.34 -8.05 0.60
N MET A 63 -4.02 -7.84 0.68
CA MET A 63 -3.28 -7.94 1.93
C MET A 63 -3.69 -6.84 2.93
N VAL A 64 -3.90 -5.61 2.45
CA VAL A 64 -4.44 -4.52 3.26
C VAL A 64 -5.84 -4.86 3.76
N ARG A 65 -6.71 -5.38 2.90
CA ARG A 65 -8.05 -5.86 3.28
C ARG A 65 -8.00 -6.89 4.39
N ALA A 66 -7.15 -7.91 4.25
CA ALA A 66 -6.97 -8.97 5.23
C ALA A 66 -6.46 -8.42 6.58
N CYS A 67 -5.65 -7.36 6.55
CA CYS A 67 -5.21 -6.67 7.75
C CYS A 67 -6.36 -5.91 8.43
N VAL A 68 -7.04 -5.01 7.71
CA VAL A 68 -8.04 -4.10 8.28
C VAL A 68 -9.36 -4.80 8.65
N ARG A 69 -9.70 -5.90 7.98
CA ARG A 69 -10.91 -6.72 8.24
C ARG A 69 -10.64 -8.03 8.98
N GLY A 70 -9.39 -8.37 9.23
CA GLY A 70 -9.01 -9.65 9.79
C GLY A 70 -8.03 -9.53 10.94
N HIS A 71 -6.78 -9.90 10.70
CA HIS A 71 -5.79 -10.12 11.76
C HIS A 71 -5.32 -8.83 12.46
N ARG A 72 -5.51 -7.65 11.87
CA ARG A 72 -5.15 -6.32 12.43
C ARG A 72 -3.70 -6.18 12.93
N GLN A 73 -2.77 -6.92 12.32
CA GLN A 73 -1.33 -6.88 12.64
C GLN A 73 -0.58 -6.13 11.53
N LEU A 74 -0.08 -4.93 11.84
CA LEU A 74 0.61 -4.07 10.88
C LEU A 74 1.95 -4.66 10.41
N ASP A 75 2.69 -5.31 11.29
CA ASP A 75 3.98 -5.91 10.94
C ASP A 75 3.80 -7.12 10.01
N THR A 76 2.73 -7.88 10.21
CA THR A 76 2.36 -8.99 9.32
C THR A 76 2.03 -8.49 7.91
N VAL A 77 1.22 -7.43 7.77
CA VAL A 77 0.92 -6.88 6.43
C VAL A 77 2.16 -6.25 5.78
N ARG A 78 2.99 -5.52 6.53
CA ARG A 78 4.27 -4.98 6.03
C ARG A 78 5.16 -6.09 5.49
N ARG A 79 5.34 -7.17 6.25
CA ARG A 79 6.15 -8.33 5.83
C ARG A 79 5.57 -9.01 4.59
N ASN A 80 4.26 -9.20 4.54
CA ASN A 80 3.60 -9.85 3.40
C ASN A 80 3.71 -9.00 2.12
N VAL A 81 3.57 -7.68 2.24
CA VAL A 81 3.77 -6.74 1.12
C VAL A 81 5.24 -6.73 0.69
N ALA A 82 6.20 -6.69 1.61
CA ALA A 82 7.62 -6.76 1.28
C ALA A 82 7.96 -8.05 0.53
N GLU A 83 7.42 -9.19 0.99
CA GLU A 83 7.61 -10.49 0.35
C GLU A 83 6.95 -10.54 -1.04
N LEU A 84 5.77 -9.93 -1.21
CA LEU A 84 5.14 -9.79 -2.53
C LEU A 84 6.02 -8.98 -3.49
N LEU A 85 6.45 -7.79 -3.09
CA LEU A 85 7.27 -6.92 -3.93
C LEU A 85 8.57 -7.61 -4.34
N ARG A 86 9.23 -8.30 -3.40
CA ARG A 86 10.42 -9.12 -3.67
C ARG A 86 10.20 -10.18 -4.75
N ARG A 87 9.02 -10.83 -4.77
CA ARG A 87 8.72 -11.86 -5.78
C ARG A 87 8.53 -11.29 -7.18
N HIS A 88 8.09 -10.03 -7.28
CA HIS A 88 7.85 -9.37 -8.56
C HIS A 88 9.04 -8.50 -9.02
N SER A 89 10.01 -8.25 -8.16
CA SER A 89 11.20 -7.46 -8.51
C SER A 89 12.24 -8.22 -9.32
N HIS A 90 13.06 -7.49 -10.06
CA HIS A 90 14.30 -8.02 -10.62
C HIS A 90 15.19 -8.59 -9.51
N PRO A 91 15.92 -9.69 -9.76
CA PRO A 91 17.05 -10.05 -8.94
C PRO A 91 18.11 -8.96 -9.11
N LEU A 92 18.36 -8.15 -8.08
CA LEU A 92 19.26 -6.99 -8.15
C LEU A 92 20.73 -7.35 -8.44
N ASP A 93 21.12 -8.61 -8.21
CA ASP A 93 22.48 -9.13 -8.41
C ASP A 93 22.53 -10.66 -8.63
N GLY A 94 21.39 -11.29 -8.96
CA GLY A 94 21.27 -12.76 -8.99
C GLY A 94 21.18 -13.41 -7.60
N SER A 95 21.36 -12.65 -6.52
CA SER A 95 20.89 -13.03 -5.17
C SER A 95 19.49 -12.44 -4.99
N GLY A 96 18.53 -13.28 -4.62
CA GLY A 96 17.21 -12.78 -4.25
C GLY A 96 17.36 -11.94 -2.99
N THR A 97 17.35 -10.61 -3.12
CA THR A 97 17.37 -9.70 -1.96
C THR A 97 16.39 -10.18 -0.91
N SER A 98 16.85 -10.39 0.32
CA SER A 98 15.99 -10.91 1.40
C SER A 98 14.76 -10.01 1.63
N VAL A 99 13.71 -10.54 2.23
CA VAL A 99 12.50 -9.76 2.60
C VAL A 99 12.84 -8.50 3.41
N ALA A 100 13.91 -8.55 4.21
CA ALA A 100 14.38 -7.41 4.98
C ALA A 100 14.78 -6.22 4.09
N GLY A 101 15.34 -6.47 2.90
CA GLY A 101 15.70 -5.43 1.93
C GLY A 101 14.48 -4.69 1.37
N TRP A 102 13.31 -5.35 1.32
CA TRP A 102 12.06 -4.79 0.81
C TRP A 102 11.17 -4.18 1.89
N THR A 103 11.48 -4.41 3.16
CA THR A 103 10.68 -3.93 4.30
C THR A 103 10.56 -2.39 4.34
N PRO A 104 11.63 -1.60 4.10
CA PRO A 104 11.50 -0.14 4.07
C PRO A 104 10.58 0.36 2.96
N PHE A 105 10.64 -0.25 1.78
CA PHE A 105 9.78 0.13 0.64
C PHE A 105 8.31 -0.22 0.92
N ALA A 106 8.05 -1.40 1.48
CA ALA A 106 6.70 -1.81 1.89
C ALA A 106 6.13 -0.89 2.98
N ALA A 107 6.94 -0.47 3.97
CA ALA A 107 6.53 0.49 4.99
C ALA A 107 6.17 1.84 4.34
N GLN A 108 7.03 2.37 3.48
CA GLN A 108 6.78 3.65 2.80
C GLN A 108 5.54 3.61 1.91
N LEU A 109 5.29 2.49 1.22
CA LEU A 109 4.08 2.26 0.43
C LEU A 109 2.82 2.32 1.31
N LEU A 110 2.81 1.59 2.44
CA LEU A 110 1.67 1.53 3.35
C LEU A 110 1.44 2.86 4.07
N ASP A 111 2.50 3.55 4.47
CA ASP A 111 2.43 4.89 5.06
C ASP A 111 1.81 5.89 4.08
N ARG A 112 2.24 5.90 2.81
CA ARG A 112 1.65 6.76 1.77
C ARG A 112 0.20 6.39 1.45
N TYR A 113 -0.13 5.10 1.48
CA TYR A 113 -1.50 4.64 1.26
C TYR A 113 -2.42 5.11 2.38
N ALA A 114 -2.08 4.81 3.63
CA ALA A 114 -2.83 5.23 4.82
C ALA A 114 -2.87 6.75 4.98
N GLY A 115 -1.89 7.47 4.43
CA GLY A 115 -1.89 8.93 4.31
C GLY A 115 -3.20 9.44 3.72
N VAL A 116 -4.04 10.02 4.58
CA VAL A 116 -5.22 10.79 4.16
C VAL A 116 -4.68 12.09 3.56
N PRO A 117 -4.98 12.49 2.30
CA PRO A 117 -4.79 13.88 1.94
C PRO A 117 -5.67 14.61 2.95
N ARG A 118 -5.06 15.50 3.73
CA ARG A 118 -5.81 16.50 4.48
C ARG A 118 -6.60 17.26 3.41
N SER A 119 -7.81 16.81 3.09
CA SER A 119 -8.72 17.55 2.24
C SER A 119 -8.83 18.91 2.90
N ALA A 120 -8.40 19.96 2.19
CA ALA A 120 -9.17 21.17 1.97
C ALA A 120 -10.22 21.53 3.06
N ALA A 121 -9.85 21.46 4.33
CA ALA A 121 -10.56 22.06 5.45
C ALA A 121 -10.15 23.54 5.44
N GLY A 122 -10.66 24.21 4.41
CA GLY A 122 -10.41 25.58 4.06
C GLY A 122 -11.48 25.93 3.03
N ILE A 123 -12.74 25.90 3.49
CA ILE A 123 -13.77 26.75 2.91
C ILE A 123 -13.44 28.15 3.44
N PRO A 124 -12.92 29.10 2.65
CA PRO A 124 -13.13 30.50 2.95
C PRO A 124 -14.56 30.87 2.54
N ALA A 125 -15.20 31.62 3.43
CA ALA A 125 -16.52 32.22 3.24
C ALA A 125 -16.60 33.15 2.02
#